data_AF-A0A2V7S2U5-F1
#
_entry.id   AF-A0A2V7S2U5-F1
#
_cell.length_a   1.000
_cell.length_b   1.000
_cell.length_c   1.000
_cell.angle_alpha   90.00
_cell.angle_beta   90.00
_cell.angle_gamma   90.00
#
_symmetry.space_group_name_H-M   'P 1'
#
loop_
_entity.id
_entity.type
_entity.pdbx_description
1 polymer ?
#
loop_
_entity_poly.entity_id
_entity_poly.type
_entity_poly.pdbx_seq_one_letter_code
_entity_poly.pdbx_strand_id
1 'polypeptide(L)'
;MTLVAEWRAEVPTLDVLNRLVRDPPPLGLRIAGPVEQSFHRDTYFDAPDWSLRRRGVMCRFRVQIDDRRFLRVETLGRSDGAVTLVIPQTFEAEVPELEGSEA
;
A
#
# COMPACT_ATOMS: atom_id res chain seq x y z
N MET A 1 -7.36 -12.31 -9.82
CA MET A 1 -6.49 -11.39 -9.05
C MET A 1 -5.22 -11.17 -9.86
N THR A 2 -5.06 -10.00 -10.45
CA THR A 2 -3.84 -9.66 -11.21
C THR A 2 -2.79 -9.22 -10.20
N LEU A 3 -1.71 -10.00 -10.08
CA LEU A 3 -0.51 -9.54 -9.36
C LEU A 3 0.09 -8.40 -10.17
N VAL A 4 -0.19 -7.16 -9.77
CA VAL A 4 0.51 -6.00 -10.33
C VAL A 4 1.88 -6.00 -9.66
N ALA A 5 2.92 -6.31 -10.43
CA ALA A 5 4.29 -6.13 -9.97
C ALA A 5 4.52 -4.63 -9.75
N GLU A 6 4.55 -4.22 -8.49
CA GLU A 6 4.82 -2.84 -8.11
C GLU A 6 6.32 -2.66 -7.89
N TRP A 7 6.88 -1.63 -8.52
CA TRP A 7 8.26 -1.19 -8.25
C TRP A 7 8.21 0.03 -7.32
N ARG A 8 8.97 -0.03 -6.23
CA ARG A 8 9.05 1.04 -5.23
C ARG A 8 10.49 1.51 -5.11
N ALA A 9 10.69 2.82 -5.07
CA ALA A 9 11.97 3.44 -4.81
C ALA A 9 11.79 4.72 -4.00
N GLU A 10 12.81 5.07 -3.23
CA GLU A 10 12.85 6.33 -2.51
C GLU A 10 13.08 7.50 -3.47
N VAL A 11 12.38 8.61 -3.23
CA VAL A 11 12.60 9.88 -3.92
C VAL A 11 13.34 10.81 -2.96
N PRO A 12 14.64 11.07 -3.19
CA PRO A 12 15.51 11.62 -2.15
C PRO A 12 15.31 13.11 -1.87
N THR A 13 14.71 13.87 -2.81
CA THR A 13 14.52 15.31 -2.67
C THR A 13 13.24 15.77 -3.35
N LEU A 14 12.73 16.93 -2.92
CA LEU A 14 11.60 17.61 -3.56
C LEU A 14 11.89 17.96 -5.02
N ASP A 15 13.13 18.36 -5.35
CA ASP A 15 13.51 18.67 -6.73
C ASP A 15 13.48 17.45 -7.66
N VAL A 16 13.83 16.27 -7.14
CA VAL A 16 13.69 15.02 -7.90
C VAL A 16 12.21 14.69 -8.09
N LEU A 17 11.38 14.82 -7.04
CA LEU A 17 9.94 14.60 -7.16
C LEU A 17 9.30 15.53 -8.20
N ASN A 18 9.63 16.82 -8.17
CA ASN A 18 9.11 17.80 -9.10
C ASN A 18 9.47 17.48 -10.55
N ARG A 19 10.69 16.97 -10.80
CA ARG A 19 11.10 16.50 -12.13
C ARG A 19 10.33 15.26 -12.57
N LEU A 20 10.14 14.27 -11.69
CA LEU A 20 9.36 13.06 -11.99
C LEU A 20 7.91 13.36 -12.40
N VAL A 21 7.32 14.43 -11.86
CA VAL A 21 5.95 14.85 -12.18
C VAL A 21 5.86 15.65 -13.48
N ARG A 22 6.88 16.46 -13.80
CA ARG A 22 6.84 17.44 -14.90
C ARG A 22 7.50 16.97 -16.19
N ASP A 23 8.61 16.25 -16.06
CA ASP A 23 9.41 15.85 -17.21
C ASP A 23 8.80 14.62 -17.89
N PRO A 24 9.02 14.45 -19.21
CA PRO A 24 8.64 13.22 -19.89
C PRO A 24 9.28 12.00 -19.18
N PRO A 25 8.54 10.89 -19.03
CA PRO A 25 9.09 9.71 -18.39
C PRO A 25 10.29 9.18 -19.19
N PRO A 26 11.32 8.64 -18.50
CA PRO A 26 12.52 8.17 -19.17
C PRO A 26 12.24 6.95 -20.05
N LEU A 27 13.19 6.62 -20.92
CA LEU A 27 13.18 5.40 -21.76
C LEU A 27 11.97 5.28 -22.71
N GLY A 28 11.32 6.39 -23.06
CA GLY A 28 10.16 6.39 -23.96
C GLY A 28 8.93 5.70 -23.36
N LEU A 29 8.88 5.55 -22.04
CA LEU A 29 7.70 5.07 -21.33
C LEU A 29 6.51 6.00 -21.63
N ARG A 30 5.30 5.43 -21.66
CA ARG A 30 4.08 6.21 -21.85
C ARG A 30 3.30 6.23 -20.54
N ILE A 31 2.99 7.42 -20.06
CA ILE A 31 2.06 7.58 -18.93
C ILE A 31 0.65 7.46 -19.52
N ALA A 32 -0.19 6.61 -18.92
CA ALA A 32 -1.53 6.31 -19.42
C ALA A 32 -2.54 7.46 -19.27
N GLY A 33 -2.15 8.57 -18.62
CA GLY A 33 -3.01 9.72 -18.33
C GLY A 33 -2.27 10.85 -17.62
N PRO A 34 -2.97 11.92 -17.20
CA PRO A 34 -2.39 12.97 -16.39
C PRO A 34 -1.92 12.43 -15.03
N VAL A 35 -0.90 13.07 -14.45
CA VAL A 35 -0.52 12.82 -13.06
C VAL A 35 -1.57 13.46 -12.16
N GLU A 36 -2.27 12.65 -11.37
CA GLU A 36 -3.28 13.10 -10.42
C GLU A 36 -2.73 13.11 -8.99
N GLN A 37 -3.11 14.12 -8.22
CA GLN A 37 -2.84 14.16 -6.79
C GLN A 37 -4.01 13.54 -6.04
N SER A 38 -3.73 12.53 -5.23
CA SER A 38 -4.69 11.93 -4.31
C SER A 38 -4.22 12.11 -2.87
N PHE A 39 -5.18 12.37 -1.98
CA PHE A 39 -4.94 12.45 -0.54
C PHE A 39 -5.47 11.20 0.14
N HIS A 40 -4.64 10.63 1.00
CA HIS A 40 -4.95 9.42 1.74
C HIS A 40 -4.53 9.59 3.19
N ARG A 41 -5.38 9.14 4.12
CA ARG A 41 -5.02 8.96 5.52
C ARG A 41 -4.95 7.48 5.83
N ASP A 42 -3.76 7.00 6.16
CA ASP A 42 -3.52 5.61 6.54
C ASP A 42 -3.42 5.47 8.06
N THR A 43 -4.13 4.48 8.61
CA THR A 43 -4.05 4.04 10.01
C THR A 43 -3.65 2.57 10.02
N TYR A 44 -2.64 2.23 10.81
CA TYR A 44 -2.15 0.86 10.92
C TYR A 44 -2.64 0.24 12.22
N PHE A 45 -3.14 -0.98 12.13
CA PHE A 45 -3.66 -1.73 13.27
C PHE A 45 -2.77 -2.93 13.57
N ASP A 46 -2.51 -3.12 14.86
CA ASP A 46 -1.93 -4.35 15.41
C ASP A 46 -2.49 -4.52 16.82
N ALA A 47 -2.40 -5.73 17.35
CA ALA A 47 -2.69 -5.98 18.75
C ALA A 47 -1.58 -5.38 19.63
N PRO A 48 -1.84 -5.10 20.93
CA PRO A 48 -0.83 -4.59 21.85
C PRO A 48 0.43 -5.47 21.95
N ASP A 49 0.30 -6.76 21.65
CA ASP A 49 1.39 -7.75 21.66
C ASP A 49 2.12 -7.88 20.30
N TRP A 50 1.76 -7.07 19.31
CA TRP A 50 2.29 -7.08 17.94
C TRP A 50 2.13 -8.42 17.22
N SER A 51 1.04 -9.14 17.50
CA SER A 51 0.80 -10.47 16.93
C SER A 51 0.70 -10.46 15.41
N LEU A 52 0.19 -9.41 14.76
CA LEU A 52 0.17 -9.33 13.29
C LEU A 52 1.59 -9.18 12.75
N ARG A 53 2.33 -8.18 13.24
CA ARG A 53 3.72 -7.95 12.79
C ARG A 53 4.61 -9.17 12.99
N ARG A 54 4.51 -9.87 14.14
CA ARG A 54 5.30 -11.09 14.42
C ARG A 54 5.00 -12.23 13.44
N ARG A 55 3.78 -12.27 12.88
CA ARG A 55 3.36 -13.21 11.85
C ARG A 55 3.67 -12.74 10.43
N GLY A 56 4.34 -11.59 10.29
CA GLY A 56 4.58 -10.97 8.99
C GLY A 56 3.28 -10.48 8.37
N VAL A 57 2.31 -10.01 9.15
CA VAL A 57 1.05 -9.46 8.63
C VAL A 57 1.00 -7.96 8.92
N MET A 58 0.54 -7.19 7.93
CA MET A 58 0.23 -5.77 8.06
C MET A 58 -1.27 -5.56 7.87
N CYS A 59 -1.92 -4.82 8.77
CA CYS A 59 -3.28 -4.36 8.62
C CYS A 59 -3.30 -2.84 8.50
N ARG A 60 -3.95 -2.32 7.44
CA ARG A 60 -4.03 -0.89 7.14
C ARG A 60 -5.47 -0.51 6.81
N PHE A 61 -5.97 0.52 7.46
CA PHE A 61 -7.19 1.23 7.08
C PHE A 61 -6.84 2.54 6.40
N ARG A 62 -7.39 2.77 5.20
CA ARG A 62 -7.16 3.98 4.39
C ARG A 62 -8.47 4.73 4.21
N VAL A 63 -8.47 6.03 4.50
CA VAL A 63 -9.54 6.96 4.12
C VAL A 63 -9.05 7.85 2.98
N GLN A 64 -9.84 7.93 1.91
CA GLN A 64 -9.60 8.82 0.77
C GLN A 64 -10.42 10.11 0.91
N ILE A 65 -10.10 11.14 0.12
CA ILE A 65 -10.77 12.45 0.20
C ILE A 65 -12.24 12.42 -0.23
N ASP A 66 -12.63 11.42 -1.03
CA ASP A 66 -14.00 11.15 -1.46
C ASP A 66 -14.78 10.28 -0.45
N ASP A 67 -14.27 10.17 0.78
CA ASP A 67 -14.81 9.38 1.88
C ASP A 67 -14.83 7.86 1.63
N ARG A 68 -14.14 7.37 0.60
CA ARG A 68 -13.97 5.93 0.39
C ARG A 68 -12.98 5.37 1.40
N ARG A 69 -13.36 4.25 2.01
CA ARG A 69 -12.62 3.60 3.10
C ARG A 69 -12.20 2.22 2.67
N PHE A 70 -10.94 1.87 2.85
CA PHE A 70 -10.39 0.58 2.45
C PHE A 70 -9.66 -0.09 3.61
N LEU A 71 -10.03 -1.33 3.89
CA LEU A 71 -9.28 -2.20 4.79
C LEU A 71 -8.39 -3.12 3.95
N ARG A 72 -7.09 -3.08 4.21
CA ARG A 72 -6.08 -3.92 3.55
C ARG A 72 -5.35 -4.78 4.57
N VAL A 73 -5.27 -6.08 4.28
CA VAL A 73 -4.42 -7.04 4.98
C VAL A 73 -3.37 -7.57 4.01
N GLU A 74 -2.11 -7.42 4.37
CA GLU A 74 -0.98 -7.91 3.58
C GLU A 74 -0.17 -8.93 4.38
N THR A 75 0.10 -10.08 3.78
CA THR A 75 1.05 -11.06 4.30
C THR A 75 2.41 -10.78 3.66
N LEU A 76 3.39 -10.48 4.48
CA LEU A 76 4.79 -10.37 4.12
C LEU A 76 5.33 -11.79 4.01
N GLY A 77 5.61 -12.22 2.79
CA GLY A 77 6.23 -13.51 2.52
C GLY A 77 7.50 -13.67 3.34
N ARG A 78 7.50 -14.59 4.32
CA ARG A 78 8.69 -14.89 5.13
C ARG A 78 9.50 -15.95 4.41
N SER A 79 10.74 -15.64 4.07
CA SER A 79 11.75 -16.63 3.71
C SER A 79 12.48 -17.02 5.00
N ASP A 80 12.28 -18.25 5.47
CA ASP A 80 13.08 -18.83 6.56
C ASP A 80 13.77 -20.09 6.06
N GLY A 81 15.02 -19.91 5.59
CA GLY A 81 16.11 -20.89 5.51
C GLY A 81 15.96 -22.22 4.77
N ALA A 82 14.78 -22.81 4.62
CA ALA A 82 14.62 -24.17 4.09
C ALA A 82 13.25 -24.53 3.48
N VAL A 83 12.21 -23.67 3.49
CA VAL A 83 10.86 -24.05 3.00
C VAL A 83 10.14 -22.90 2.28
N THR A 84 9.45 -23.27 1.20
CA THR A 84 8.46 -22.57 0.36
C THR A 84 8.33 -21.05 0.52
N LEU A 85 8.69 -20.31 -0.54
CA LEU A 85 8.32 -18.91 -0.72
C LEU A 85 6.80 -18.75 -0.51
N VAL A 86 6.41 -18.23 0.65
CA VAL A 86 5.05 -17.71 0.84
C VAL A 86 4.99 -16.45 -0.01
N ILE A 87 4.32 -16.52 -1.15
CA ILE A 87 4.10 -15.35 -2.01
C ILE A 87 3.31 -14.34 -1.19
N PRO A 88 3.77 -13.08 -1.06
CA PRO A 88 3.01 -12.05 -0.38
C PRO A 88 1.59 -11.97 -0.95
N GLN A 89 0.59 -12.10 -0.09
CA GLN A 89 -0.81 -11.98 -0.46
C GLN A 89 -1.36 -10.65 0.06
N THR A 90 -2.09 -9.95 -0.80
CA THR A 90 -2.84 -8.74 -0.44
C THR A 90 -4.33 -9.03 -0.56
N PHE A 91 -5.06 -8.72 0.50
CA PHE A 91 -6.51 -8.69 0.56
C PHE A 91 -6.94 -7.26 0.82
N GLU A 92 -7.83 -6.71 -0.01
CA GLU A 92 -8.33 -5.35 0.13
C GLU A 92 -9.85 -5.34 -0.10
N ALA A 93 -10.56 -4.62 0.74
CA ALA A 93 -12.00 -4.44 0.63
C ALA A 93 -12.36 -2.97 0.90
N GLU A 94 -13.31 -2.44 0.14
CA GLU A 94 -14.02 -1.22 0.50
C GLU A 94 -14.96 -1.53 1.66
N VAL A 95 -14.91 -0.73 2.72
CA VAL A 95 -15.64 -0.97 3.97
C VAL A 95 -16.48 0.26 4.34
N PRO A 96 -17.62 0.10 5.04
CA PRO A 96 -18.35 1.23 5.59
C PRO A 96 -17.54 1.92 6.71
N GLU A 97 -18.08 3.02 7.23
CA GLU A 97 -17.58 3.60 8.47
C GLU A 97 -17.70 2.59 9.61
N LEU A 98 -16.63 2.47 10.41
CA LEU A 98 -16.64 1.65 11.61
C LEU A 98 -17.43 2.41 12.68
N GLU A 99 -18.64 1.94 12.98
CA GLU A 99 -19.43 2.47 14.09
C GLU A 99 -18.76 2.08 15.41
N GLY A 100 -18.86 2.92 16.45
CA GLY A 100 -18.07 2.80 17.68
C GLY A 100 -18.22 1.50 18.48
N SER A 101 -19.17 0.62 18.14
CA SER A 101 -19.29 -0.73 18.70
C SER A 101 -18.45 -1.79 17.97
N GLU A 102 -17.86 -1.46 16.83
CA GLU A 102 -17.12 -2.35 15.93
C GLU A 102 -15.60 -2.10 15.94
N ALA A 103 -15.12 -1.13 16.73
CA ALA A 103 -13.72 -0.70 16.82
C ALA A 103 -12.98 -1.24 18.06
#